data_AF-Q9BIK4-F1
#
_entry.id   AF-Q9BIK4-F1
#
_cell.length_a   1.000
_cell.length_b   1.000
_cell.length_c   1.000
_cell.angle_alpha   90.00
_cell.angle_beta   90.00
_cell.angle_gamma   90.00
#
_symmetry.space_group_name_H-M   'P 1'
#
loop_
_entity.id
_entity.type
_entity.pdbx_description
1 polymer ?
#
loop_
_entity_poly.entity_id
_entity_poly.type
_entity_poly.pdbx_seq_one_letter_code
_entity_poly.pdbx_strand_id
1 'polypeptide(L)'
;STARANECKTPANKGGCSVCASGYFLLDNGCYKTDRQPGSQVCKTEGSGKCTKCANEQTPDQQGSCPACPAGCSKCSDANTCTECLAGYYLSGTKCVKCDKDDNAITGVPNCVSCAPPTTPPGPVTCYVTQEPSVNPTDPSVNKGGLSSGAIAGISVAVIAVVGGLVGFLC
;
A
#
# COMPACT_ATOMS: atom_id res chain seq x y z
N SER A 1 -7.95 16.15 32.04
CA SER A 1 -6.48 16.18 31.91
C SER A 1 -6.04 15.04 31.00
N THR A 2 -4.95 15.24 30.26
CA THR A 2 -4.53 14.64 28.97
C THR A 2 -4.31 13.12 28.90
N ALA A 3 -4.92 12.46 27.92
CA ALA A 3 -4.75 11.03 27.60
C ALA A 3 -3.47 10.73 26.79
N ARG A 4 -2.29 11.12 27.30
CA ARG A 4 -0.98 10.76 26.72
C ARG A 4 0.00 10.38 27.84
N ALA A 5 0.03 9.11 28.20
CA ALA A 5 1.03 8.48 29.11
C ALA A 5 0.82 6.94 29.29
N ASN A 6 -0.01 6.26 28.50
CA ASN A 6 -0.37 4.85 28.77
C ASN A 6 0.24 3.86 27.76
N GLU A 7 0.90 4.32 26.72
CA GLU A 7 1.53 3.51 25.69
C GLU A 7 2.89 2.96 26.11
N CYS A 8 3.64 3.73 26.91
CA CYS A 8 4.95 3.35 27.44
C CYS A 8 4.86 3.03 28.93
N LYS A 9 5.17 1.78 29.29
CA LYS A 9 5.20 1.33 30.69
C LYS A 9 6.51 1.68 31.37
N THR A 10 7.63 1.53 30.67
CA THR A 10 8.96 1.83 31.21
C THR A 10 9.70 2.79 30.27
N PRO A 11 9.89 4.06 30.67
CA PRO A 11 10.69 5.01 29.90
C PRO A 11 12.14 4.54 29.73
N ALA A 12 12.76 4.91 28.61
CA ALA A 12 14.19 4.77 28.38
C ALA A 12 14.93 6.08 28.73
N ASN A 13 16.19 5.98 29.15
CA ASN A 13 17.00 7.11 29.63
C ASN A 13 17.27 8.23 28.59
N LYS A 14 16.92 8.01 27.31
CA LYS A 14 17.20 8.93 26.18
C LYS A 14 15.94 9.46 25.48
N GLY A 15 14.77 9.41 26.12
CA GLY A 15 13.53 9.98 25.55
C GLY A 15 12.71 9.01 24.69
N GLY A 16 12.75 7.72 25.03
CA GLY A 16 11.92 6.69 24.38
C GLY A 16 11.30 5.75 25.41
N CYS A 17 10.93 4.56 24.96
CA CYS A 17 10.36 3.49 25.76
C CYS A 17 11.21 2.22 25.68
N SER A 18 11.34 1.50 26.79
CA SER A 18 11.97 0.17 26.84
C SER A 18 10.95 -0.96 27.02
N VAL A 19 9.78 -0.66 27.59
CA VAL A 19 8.69 -1.63 27.77
C VAL A 19 7.37 -0.97 27.42
N CYS A 20 6.69 -1.52 26.42
CA CYS A 20 5.38 -1.04 25.98
C CYS A 20 4.25 -1.59 26.83
N ALA A 21 3.13 -0.87 26.86
CA ALA A 21 1.88 -1.38 27.42
C ALA A 21 1.31 -2.52 26.56
N SER A 22 0.38 -3.30 27.13
CA SER A 22 -0.32 -4.36 26.39
C SER A 22 -1.05 -3.79 25.18
N GLY A 23 -1.01 -4.49 24.04
CA GLY A 23 -1.56 -4.02 22.77
C GLY A 23 -0.61 -3.12 21.97
N TYR A 24 0.64 -2.94 22.42
CA TYR A 24 1.68 -2.19 21.74
C TYR A 24 2.95 -3.03 21.62
N PHE A 25 3.69 -2.87 20.53
CA PHE A 25 5.02 -3.44 20.36
C PHE A 25 6.09 -2.37 20.29
N LEU A 26 7.31 -2.73 20.67
CA LEU A 26 8.48 -1.87 20.65
C LEU A 26 9.09 -1.81 19.24
N LEU A 27 9.31 -0.61 18.72
CA LEU A 27 10.02 -0.35 17.47
C LEU A 27 10.80 0.96 17.62
N ASP A 28 12.11 0.97 17.35
CA ASP A 28 12.95 2.18 17.46
C ASP A 28 12.74 2.98 18.77
N ASN A 29 12.73 2.30 19.91
CA ASN A 29 12.42 2.89 21.23
C ASN A 29 11.06 3.59 21.34
N GLY A 30 10.11 3.34 20.43
CA GLY A 30 8.73 3.80 20.49
C GLY A 30 7.75 2.63 20.63
N CYS A 31 6.56 2.91 21.14
CA CYS A 31 5.49 1.93 21.29
C CYS A 31 4.40 2.17 20.24
N TYR A 32 4.15 1.16 19.41
CA TYR A 32 3.24 1.27 18.27
C TYR A 32 2.17 0.18 18.33
N LYS A 33 1.01 0.47 17.76
CA LYS A 33 -0.06 -0.52 17.61
C LYS A 33 0.02 -1.24 16.27
N THR A 34 -0.46 -2.48 16.24
CA THR A 34 -0.56 -3.28 15.01
C THR A 34 -1.75 -2.90 14.12
N ASP A 35 -2.72 -2.13 14.64
CA ASP A 35 -3.93 -1.70 13.93
C ASP A 35 -3.88 -0.23 13.46
N ARG A 36 -2.78 0.48 13.72
CA ARG A 36 -2.62 1.89 13.37
C ARG A 36 -1.23 2.19 12.82
N GLN A 37 -1.21 3.14 11.90
CA GLN A 37 0.02 3.67 11.34
C GLN A 37 0.85 4.39 12.43
N PRO A 38 2.20 4.27 12.39
CA PRO A 38 2.98 3.48 11.42
C PRO A 38 3.11 1.99 11.79
N GLY A 39 2.71 1.57 12.99
CA GLY A 39 2.98 0.23 13.50
C GLY A 39 2.38 -0.91 12.66
N SER A 40 1.20 -0.70 12.07
CA SER A 40 0.56 -1.66 11.16
C SER A 40 1.37 -1.99 9.90
N GLN A 41 2.32 -1.14 9.51
CA GLN A 41 3.22 -1.39 8.36
C GLN A 41 4.40 -2.29 8.71
N VAL A 42 4.65 -2.48 10.01
CA VAL A 42 5.80 -3.24 10.49
C VAL A 42 5.33 -4.55 11.10
N CYS A 43 4.24 -4.51 11.87
CA CYS A 43 3.79 -5.63 12.67
C CYS A 43 2.30 -5.93 12.49
N LYS A 44 1.98 -7.18 12.15
CA LYS A 44 0.60 -7.71 12.08
C LYS A 44 0.09 -8.15 13.46
N THR A 45 0.97 -8.71 14.28
CA THR A 45 0.58 -9.28 15.58
C THR A 45 1.68 -9.04 16.59
N GLU A 46 1.30 -8.56 17.77
CA GLU A 46 2.22 -8.37 18.89
C GLU A 46 2.00 -9.43 19.97
N GLY A 47 3.04 -9.68 20.74
CA GLY A 47 2.95 -10.40 22.00
C GLY A 47 3.98 -9.89 22.99
N SER A 48 3.53 -9.52 24.19
CA SER A 48 4.40 -9.07 25.30
C SER A 48 5.30 -7.89 24.92
N GLY A 49 4.81 -6.93 24.14
CA GLY A 49 5.60 -5.77 23.76
C GLY A 49 6.52 -5.98 22.56
N LYS A 50 6.46 -7.13 21.88
CA LYS A 50 7.29 -7.49 20.73
C LYS A 50 6.43 -7.85 19.53
N CYS A 51 6.94 -7.62 18.32
CA CYS A 51 6.28 -8.17 17.14
C CYS A 51 6.47 -9.69 17.09
N THR A 52 5.38 -10.42 16.86
CA THR A 52 5.40 -11.88 16.68
C THR A 52 5.12 -12.29 15.23
N LYS A 53 4.55 -11.39 14.42
CA LYS A 53 4.35 -11.58 12.99
C LYS A 53 4.55 -10.27 12.23
N CYS A 54 5.53 -10.22 11.34
CA CYS A 54 5.82 -9.02 10.56
C CYS A 54 4.80 -8.78 9.46
N ALA A 55 4.56 -7.50 9.16
CA ALA A 55 3.63 -7.09 8.11
C ALA A 55 4.08 -7.53 6.71
N ASN A 56 5.41 -7.55 6.49
CA ASN A 56 6.06 -8.00 5.26
C ASN A 56 6.18 -9.53 5.13
N GLU A 57 5.52 -10.29 6.02
CA GLU A 57 5.46 -11.76 6.04
C GLU A 57 6.73 -12.49 6.49
N GLN A 58 7.76 -11.74 6.90
CA GLN A 58 8.94 -12.32 7.53
C GLN A 58 8.72 -12.73 8.99
N THR A 59 9.64 -13.55 9.49
CA THR A 59 9.74 -13.90 10.90
C THR A 59 10.55 -12.82 11.63
N PRO A 60 10.02 -12.23 12.72
CA PRO A 60 10.78 -11.28 13.53
C PRO A 60 11.95 -11.97 14.26
N ASP A 61 12.96 -11.19 14.64
CA ASP A 61 14.06 -11.67 15.47
C ASP A 61 13.63 -11.91 16.95
N GLN A 62 14.57 -12.33 17.79
CA GLN A 62 14.32 -12.60 19.21
C GLN A 62 13.89 -11.35 20.01
N GLN A 63 14.17 -10.16 19.48
CA GLN A 63 13.79 -8.87 20.05
C GLN A 63 12.44 -8.38 19.52
N GLY A 64 11.85 -9.06 18.54
CA GLY A 64 10.59 -8.65 17.90
C GLY A 64 10.80 -7.64 16.78
N SER A 65 12.03 -7.49 16.28
CA SER A 65 12.34 -6.63 15.13
C SER A 65 12.09 -7.37 13.82
N CYS A 66 11.45 -6.68 12.87
CA CYS A 66 11.13 -7.24 11.57
C CYS A 66 12.24 -6.94 10.55
N PRO A 67 12.85 -7.96 9.93
CA PRO A 67 13.86 -7.73 8.89
C PRO A 67 13.26 -6.96 7.71
N ALA A 68 14.07 -6.13 7.06
CA ALA A 68 13.66 -5.40 5.88
C ALA A 68 13.61 -6.30 4.64
N CYS A 69 12.68 -5.99 3.73
CA CYS A 69 12.66 -6.56 2.38
C CYS A 69 13.64 -5.81 1.46
N PRO A 70 14.00 -6.39 0.29
CA PRO A 70 14.70 -5.68 -0.76
C PRO A 70 14.05 -4.34 -1.12
N ALA A 71 14.83 -3.41 -1.69
CA ALA A 71 14.29 -2.14 -2.17
C ALA A 71 13.15 -2.35 -3.18
N GLY A 72 12.06 -1.59 -3.04
CA GLY A 72 10.88 -1.70 -3.91
C GLY A 72 9.92 -2.84 -3.55
N CYS A 73 10.23 -3.63 -2.51
CA CYS A 73 9.46 -4.81 -2.12
C CYS A 73 8.58 -4.54 -0.88
N SER A 74 7.30 -4.88 -0.95
CA SER A 74 6.34 -4.75 0.16
C SER A 74 6.28 -6.03 1.01
N LYS A 75 6.46 -7.20 0.38
CA LYS A 75 6.52 -8.51 1.06
C LYS A 75 7.56 -9.41 0.42
N CYS A 76 8.25 -10.18 1.26
CA CYS A 76 9.37 -11.01 0.82
C CYS A 76 9.47 -12.28 1.66
N SER A 77 9.97 -13.35 1.06
CA SER A 77 10.25 -14.60 1.79
C SER A 77 11.59 -14.53 2.53
N ASP A 78 12.51 -13.70 2.05
CA ASP A 78 13.83 -13.49 2.62
C ASP A 78 14.42 -12.13 2.17
N ALA A 79 15.65 -11.84 2.56
CA ALA A 79 16.33 -10.58 2.26
C ALA A 79 16.61 -10.33 0.76
N ASN A 80 16.41 -11.32 -0.11
CA ASN A 80 16.70 -11.25 -1.55
C ASN A 80 15.49 -11.59 -2.43
N THR A 81 14.52 -12.33 -1.90
CA THR A 81 13.37 -12.83 -2.68
C THR A 81 12.11 -12.03 -2.36
N CYS A 82 11.69 -11.18 -3.29
CA CYS A 82 10.45 -10.46 -3.20
C CYS A 82 9.26 -11.27 -3.72
N THR A 83 8.13 -11.22 -3.02
CA THR A 83 6.87 -11.86 -3.39
C THR A 83 5.78 -10.85 -3.75
N GLU A 84 5.87 -9.62 -3.24
CA GLU A 84 4.95 -8.54 -3.57
C GLU A 84 5.70 -7.20 -3.63
N CYS A 85 5.46 -6.43 -4.68
CA CYS A 85 6.12 -5.15 -4.89
C CYS A 85 5.34 -3.98 -4.28
N LEU A 86 6.05 -2.91 -3.96
CA LEU A 86 5.45 -1.62 -3.64
C LEU A 86 4.79 -1.02 -4.89
N ALA A 87 3.83 -0.12 -4.68
CA ALA A 87 3.25 0.66 -5.76
C ALA A 87 4.34 1.40 -6.55
N GLY A 88 4.20 1.43 -7.88
CA GLY A 88 5.21 1.98 -8.79
C GLY A 88 6.31 0.98 -9.19
N TYR A 89 6.19 -0.27 -8.75
CA TYR A 89 7.06 -1.37 -9.16
C TYR A 89 6.23 -2.57 -9.63
N TYR A 90 6.77 -3.34 -10.59
CA TYR A 90 6.26 -4.64 -11.00
C TYR A 90 7.22 -5.77 -10.59
N LEU A 91 6.68 -6.96 -10.38
CA LEU A 91 7.47 -8.15 -10.05
C LEU A 91 8.06 -8.75 -11.33
N SER A 92 9.39 -8.86 -11.37
CA SER A 92 10.15 -9.53 -12.44
C SER A 92 10.98 -10.65 -11.81
N GLY A 93 10.51 -11.90 -11.94
CA GLY A 93 11.09 -13.02 -11.20
C GLY A 93 10.92 -12.81 -9.69
N THR A 94 12.02 -12.56 -8.98
CA THR A 94 12.04 -12.35 -7.52
C THR A 94 12.39 -10.91 -7.12
N LYS A 95 12.50 -9.98 -8.09
CA LYS A 95 12.85 -8.58 -7.83
C LYS A 95 11.75 -7.64 -8.29
N CYS A 96 11.69 -6.48 -7.63
CA CYS A 96 10.78 -5.40 -8.00
C CYS A 96 11.51 -4.39 -8.88
N VAL A 97 10.95 -4.13 -10.06
CA VAL A 97 11.48 -3.18 -11.03
C VAL A 97 10.49 -2.03 -11.17
N LYS A 98 10.99 -0.79 -11.27
CA LYS A 98 10.11 0.37 -11.42
C LYS A 98 9.31 0.27 -12.71
N CYS A 99 8.05 0.72 -12.67
CA CYS A 99 7.12 0.68 -13.80
C CYS A 99 7.61 1.41 -15.06
N ASP A 100 8.58 2.31 -14.94
CA ASP A 100 9.17 3.08 -16.04
C ASP A 100 10.46 2.46 -16.60
N LYS A 101 10.91 1.32 -16.06
CA LYS A 101 12.12 0.61 -16.49
C LYS A 101 11.78 -0.74 -17.09
N ASP A 102 12.62 -1.14 -18.03
CA ASP A 102 12.58 -2.46 -18.65
C ASP A 102 13.37 -3.46 -17.80
N ASP A 103 12.95 -4.72 -17.85
CA ASP A 103 13.71 -5.83 -17.29
C ASP A 103 13.30 -7.16 -17.92
N ASN A 104 14.29 -7.98 -18.26
CA ASN A 104 14.12 -9.25 -18.97
C ASN A 104 13.32 -9.09 -20.27
N ALA A 105 12.04 -9.43 -20.23
CA ALA A 105 11.09 -9.41 -21.35
C ALA A 105 9.88 -8.49 -21.08
N ILE A 106 9.97 -7.69 -20.03
CA ILE A 106 8.93 -6.75 -19.61
C ILE A 106 9.41 -5.34 -19.93
N THR A 107 8.63 -4.61 -20.71
CA THR A 107 8.93 -3.22 -21.07
C THR A 107 8.19 -2.26 -20.13
N GLY A 108 8.91 -1.32 -19.55
CA GLY A 108 8.35 -0.25 -18.74
C GLY A 108 7.60 0.78 -19.58
N VAL A 109 6.70 1.53 -18.94
CA VAL A 109 6.01 2.66 -19.55
C VAL A 109 6.54 3.95 -18.94
N PRO A 110 7.09 4.89 -19.74
CA PRO A 110 7.60 6.15 -19.24
C PRO A 110 6.57 6.91 -18.39
N ASN A 111 7.04 7.52 -17.29
CA ASN A 111 6.22 8.28 -16.33
C ASN A 111 5.09 7.47 -15.66
N CYS A 112 5.16 6.14 -15.67
CA CYS A 112 4.18 5.30 -15.02
C CYS A 112 4.42 5.24 -13.50
N VAL A 113 3.41 5.66 -12.72
CA VAL A 113 3.42 5.72 -11.25
C VAL A 113 2.89 4.42 -10.63
N SER A 114 2.06 3.67 -11.33
CA SER A 114 1.52 2.39 -10.88
C SER A 114 1.22 1.48 -12.06
N CYS A 115 1.60 0.21 -11.98
CA CYS A 115 1.47 -0.74 -13.08
C CYS A 115 1.27 -2.18 -12.61
N ALA A 116 0.89 -3.05 -13.55
CA ALA A 116 0.95 -4.50 -13.39
C ALA A 116 1.85 -5.14 -14.47
N PRO A 117 2.56 -6.23 -14.15
CA PRO A 117 3.30 -7.00 -15.15
C PRO A 117 2.36 -7.61 -16.20
N PRO A 118 2.84 -7.90 -17.42
CA PRO A 118 2.05 -8.61 -18.42
C PRO A 118 1.73 -10.03 -17.97
N THR A 119 0.56 -10.55 -18.35
CA THR A 119 0.15 -11.93 -18.04
C THR A 119 0.94 -12.98 -18.80
N THR A 120 1.53 -12.62 -19.95
CA THR A 120 2.37 -13.49 -20.77
C THR A 120 3.52 -12.67 -21.35
N PRO A 121 4.74 -12.78 -20.80
CA PRO A 121 5.93 -12.15 -21.37
C PRO A 121 6.30 -12.78 -22.74
N PRO A 122 6.85 -12.02 -23.70
CA PRO A 122 7.23 -10.61 -23.61
C PRO A 122 6.04 -9.64 -23.71
N GLY A 123 6.13 -8.49 -23.06
CA GLY A 123 5.11 -7.44 -23.19
C GLY A 123 5.34 -6.22 -22.29
N PRO A 124 4.65 -5.10 -22.55
CA PRO A 124 4.74 -3.94 -21.69
C PRO A 124 3.97 -4.15 -20.37
N VAL A 125 4.38 -3.44 -19.33
CA VAL A 125 3.53 -3.30 -18.14
C VAL A 125 2.23 -2.60 -18.50
N THR A 126 1.13 -2.99 -17.86
CA THR A 126 -0.12 -2.24 -17.95
C THR A 126 -0.05 -1.06 -16.99
N CYS A 127 0.05 0.16 -17.51
CA CYS A 127 0.12 1.36 -16.68
C CYS A 127 -1.28 1.81 -16.23
N TYR A 128 -1.47 1.99 -14.92
CA TYR A 128 -2.73 2.45 -14.33
C TYR A 128 -2.77 3.95 -14.07
N VAL A 129 -1.61 4.53 -13.75
CA VAL A 129 -1.48 5.96 -13.45
C VAL A 129 -0.19 6.47 -14.07
N THR A 130 -0.29 7.51 -14.89
CA THR A 130 0.86 8.25 -15.39
C THR A 130 0.99 9.58 -14.64
N GLN A 131 2.22 10.03 -14.44
CA GLN A 131 2.46 11.41 -14.07
C GLN A 131 2.52 12.22 -15.37
N GLU A 132 1.59 13.17 -15.55
CA GLU A 132 1.80 14.22 -16.56
C GLU A 132 3.10 14.94 -16.19
N PRO A 133 3.98 15.24 -17.16
CA PRO A 133 5.19 16.00 -16.89
C PRO A 133 4.81 17.28 -16.14
N SER A 134 5.53 17.54 -15.05
CA SER A 134 5.32 18.69 -14.17
C SER A 134 5.12 19.94 -15.03
N VAL A 135 3.99 20.61 -14.79
CA VAL A 135 3.66 21.93 -15.30
C VAL A 135 4.91 22.79 -15.49
N ASN A 136 5.07 23.31 -16.71
CA ASN A 136 6.04 24.36 -17.01
C ASN A 136 5.86 25.48 -15.96
N PRO A 137 6.92 25.93 -15.24
CA PRO A 137 6.82 26.90 -14.14
C PRO A 137 6.26 28.30 -14.49
N THR A 138 5.73 28.48 -15.69
CA THR A 138 5.12 29.71 -16.21
C THR A 138 3.57 29.74 -16.16
N ASP A 139 2.90 28.71 -15.61
CA ASP A 139 1.43 28.68 -15.47
C ASP A 139 0.98 29.03 -14.03
N PRO A 140 0.38 30.21 -13.79
CA PRO A 140 -0.02 30.66 -12.46
C PRO A 140 -1.43 30.19 -12.06
N SER A 141 -1.72 28.88 -12.15
CA SER A 141 -3.01 28.32 -11.74
C SER A 141 -2.89 27.10 -10.81
N VAL A 142 -2.56 27.35 -9.54
CA VAL A 142 -2.59 26.32 -8.47
C VAL A 142 -4.01 26.06 -7.98
N ASN A 143 -4.81 25.31 -8.75
CA ASN A 143 -6.00 24.59 -8.27
C ASN A 143 -6.31 23.39 -9.18
N LYS A 144 -5.39 22.43 -9.33
CA LYS A 144 -5.69 21.15 -10.02
C LYS A 144 -6.12 20.11 -8.99
N GLY A 145 -7.31 20.30 -8.43
CA GLY A 145 -8.09 19.20 -7.88
C GLY A 145 -8.54 18.32 -9.05
N GLY A 146 -8.04 17.09 -9.13
CA GLY A 146 -8.39 16.22 -10.24
C GLY A 146 -7.65 14.90 -10.20
N LEU A 147 -8.16 13.96 -9.40
CA LEU A 147 -8.10 12.55 -9.77
C LEU A 147 -8.63 12.47 -11.21
N SER A 148 -7.85 11.87 -12.11
CA SER A 148 -8.22 11.75 -13.52
C SER A 148 -9.63 11.17 -13.66
N SER A 149 -10.60 12.02 -14.04
CA SER A 149 -11.93 11.60 -14.51
C SER A 149 -11.87 11.00 -15.92
N GLY A 150 -10.82 10.25 -16.23
CA GLY A 150 -10.54 9.70 -17.55
C GLY A 150 -10.81 8.20 -17.66
N ALA A 151 -11.91 7.69 -17.10
CA ALA A 151 -12.39 6.32 -17.37
C ALA A 151 -13.87 6.13 -16.96
N ILE A 152 -14.78 6.97 -17.43
CA ILE A 152 -16.21 6.60 -17.48
C ILE A 152 -16.69 6.82 -18.91
N ALA A 153 -16.26 5.94 -19.80
CA ALA A 153 -16.91 5.76 -21.09
C ALA A 153 -18.23 5.00 -20.87
N GLY A 154 -19.34 5.75 -20.89
CA GLY A 154 -20.68 5.30 -21.26
C GLY A 154 -21.21 4.00 -20.66
N ILE A 155 -21.74 4.05 -19.44
CA ILE A 155 -22.86 3.15 -19.11
C ILE A 155 -24.13 3.89 -19.56
N SER A 156 -24.59 3.59 -20.77
CA SER A 156 -25.93 3.97 -21.23
C SER A 156 -26.94 3.18 -20.41
N VAL A 157 -27.44 3.77 -19.32
CA VAL A 157 -28.55 3.21 -18.56
C VAL A 157 -29.81 3.38 -19.40
N ALA A 158 -30.18 2.35 -20.14
CA ALA A 158 -31.51 2.26 -20.72
C ALA A 158 -32.51 2.09 -19.58
N VAL A 159 -33.12 3.19 -19.15
CA VAL A 159 -34.27 3.17 -18.26
C VAL A 159 -35.43 2.56 -19.06
N ILE A 160 -35.67 1.26 -18.86
CA ILE A 160 -36.92 0.65 -19.31
C ILE A 160 -38.00 1.15 -18.35
N ALA A 161 -38.64 2.25 -18.73
CA ALA A 161 -39.90 2.69 -18.14
C ALA A 161 -40.97 1.64 -18.48
N VAL A 162 -41.20 0.69 -17.59
CA VAL A 162 -42.39 -0.17 -17.65
C VAL A 162 -43.57 0.69 -17.22
N VAL A 163 -44.17 1.37 -18.19
CA VAL A 163 -45.44 2.07 -18.04
C VAL A 163 -46.56 1.12 -18.47
N GLY A 164 -47.46 0.80 -17.53
CA GLY A 164 -48.76 0.18 -17.80
C GLY A 164 -48.78 -1.35 -17.57
N GLY A 165 -49.74 -1.94 -16.86
CA GLY A 165 -51.07 -1.44 -16.56
C GLY A 165 -51.67 -2.06 -15.29
N LEU A 166 -52.34 -1.17 -14.57
CA LEU A 166 -53.37 -1.48 -13.59
C LEU A 166 -54.63 -1.92 -14.36
N VAL A 167 -54.99 -3.20 -14.31
CA VAL A 167 -56.36 -3.65 -14.57
C VAL A 167 -56.66 -4.77 -13.57
N GLY A 168 -57.42 -4.44 -12.53
CA GLY A 168 -58.15 -5.45 -11.77
C GLY A 168 -59.37 -5.92 -12.56
N PHE A 169 -59.89 -7.10 -12.21
CA PHE A 169 -61.33 -7.41 -12.03
C PHE A 169 -61.54 -8.94 -12.02
N LEU A 170 -62.18 -9.42 -10.95
CA LEU A 170 -63.16 -10.51 -10.85
C LEU A 170 -62.87 -11.87 -11.55
N CYS A 171 -62.63 -12.90 -10.73
CA CYS A 171 -63.52 -14.06 -10.49
C CYS A 171 -62.85 -15.04 -9.53
#